data_AF-A0A3G1KGQ6-F1
#
_entry.id   AF-A0A3G1KGQ6-F1
#
_cell.length_a   1.000
_cell.length_b   1.000
_cell.length_c   1.000
_cell.angle_alpha   90.00
_cell.angle_beta   90.00
_cell.angle_gamma   90.00
#
_symmetry.space_group_name_H-M   'P 1'
#
loop_
_entity.id
_entity.type
_entity.pdbx_description
1 polymer ?
#
loop_
_entity_poly.entity_id
_entity_poly.type
_entity_poly.pdbx_seq_one_letter_code
_entity_poly.pdbx_strand_id
1 'polypeptide(L)' 'PRRYIYFSEMMMLWNNLSSTGSLMSILFLMIMIYLIMETMKSKRKNIFNIKTNNNEWKFNVPLINHTNMENTFLFNKN' A
#
# COMPACT_ATOMS: atom_id res chain seq x y z
N PRO A 1 -27.27 19.89 -0.91
CA PRO A 1 -27.89 19.01 0.12
C PRO A 1 -27.56 17.55 -0.24
N ARG A 2 -27.37 16.64 0.74
CA ARG A 2 -26.87 15.27 0.48
C ARG A 2 -28.00 14.31 0.06
N ARG A 3 -27.68 13.23 -0.66
CA ARG A 3 -28.59 12.14 -1.07
C ARG A 3 -29.67 12.56 -2.08
N TYR A 4 -29.30 13.36 -3.08
CA TYR A 4 -30.20 13.73 -4.17
C TYR A 4 -29.93 12.86 -5.39
N ILE A 5 -31.01 12.35 -5.97
CA ILE A 5 -30.99 11.63 -7.25
C ILE A 5 -30.88 12.63 -8.40
N TYR A 6 -31.56 13.78 -8.27
CA TYR A 6 -31.54 14.88 -9.24
C TYR A 6 -30.87 16.12 -8.63
N PHE A 7 -30.01 16.77 -9.41
CA PHE A 7 -29.28 17.97 -9.04
C PHE A 7 -29.52 19.07 -10.07
N SER A 8 -29.32 20.33 -9.68
CA SER A 8 -29.43 21.46 -10.61
C SER A 8 -28.38 21.38 -11.71
N GLU A 9 -28.70 21.85 -12.92
CA GLU A 9 -27.78 21.93 -14.07
C GLU A 9 -26.41 22.54 -13.73
N MET A 10 -26.35 23.52 -12.82
CA MET A 10 -25.11 24.14 -12.36
C MET A 10 -24.10 23.17 -11.73
N MET A 11 -24.56 22.02 -11.21
CA MET A 11 -23.72 21.00 -10.58
C MET A 11 -23.29 19.88 -11.54
N MET A 12 -23.75 19.91 -12.79
CA MET A 12 -23.48 18.85 -13.77
C MET A 12 -21.99 18.64 -14.04
N LEU A 13 -21.23 19.74 -14.20
CA LEU A 13 -19.79 19.67 -14.47
C LEU A 13 -19.04 18.88 -13.38
N TRP A 14 -19.28 19.23 -12.11
CA TRP A 14 -18.59 18.62 -10.96
C TRP A 14 -19.02 17.17 -10.73
N ASN A 15 -20.31 16.87 -10.94
CA ASN A 15 -20.80 15.49 -10.82
C ASN A 15 -20.24 14.58 -11.91
N ASN A 16 -20.15 15.08 -13.14
CA ASN A 16 -19.54 14.32 -14.23
C ASN A 16 -18.06 14.06 -13.96
N LEU A 17 -17.31 15.09 -13.54
CA LEU A 17 -15.91 14.91 -13.16
C LEU A 17 -15.75 13.90 -12.00
N SER A 18 -16.59 14.01 -10.96
CA SER A 18 -16.58 13.07 -9.84
C SER A 18 -16.87 11.63 -10.27
N SER A 19 -17.84 11.43 -11.17
CA SER A 19 -18.18 10.11 -11.71
C SER A 19 -17.06 9.51 -12.58
N THR A 20 -16.36 10.34 -13.36
CA THR A 20 -15.17 9.87 -14.09
C THR A 20 -14.05 9.47 -13.13
N GLY A 21 -13.89 10.17 -12.01
CA GLY A 21 -12.92 9.81 -10.97
C GLY A 21 -13.24 8.47 -10.30
N SER A 22 -14.52 8.17 -10.05
CA SER A 22 -14.90 6.87 -9.47
C SER A 22 -14.69 5.70 -10.44
N LEU A 23 -14.88 5.90 -11.74
CA LEU A 23 -14.52 4.89 -12.74
C LEU A 23 -13.01 4.63 -12.75
N MET A 24 -12.19 5.69 -12.65
CA MET A 24 -10.73 5.54 -12.58
C MET A 24 -10.27 4.80 -11.31
N SER A 25 -10.92 5.03 -10.17
CA SER A 25 -10.56 4.32 -8.93
C SER A 25 -10.89 2.82 -8.99
N ILE A 26 -11.98 2.43 -9.67
CA ILE A 26 -12.31 1.02 -9.91
C ILE A 26 -11.24 0.36 -10.78
N LEU A 27 -10.80 1.02 -11.84
CA LEU A 27 -9.71 0.52 -12.69
C LEU A 27 -8.40 0.36 -11.90
N PHE A 28 -8.06 1.33 -11.06
CA PHE A 28 -6.88 1.26 -10.19
C PHE A 28 -6.94 0.06 -9.22
N LEU A 29 -8.11 -0.21 -8.63
CA LEU A 29 -8.30 -1.37 -7.77
C LEU A 29 -8.03 -2.70 -8.50
N MET A 30 -8.55 -2.84 -9.73
CA MET A 30 -8.34 -4.05 -10.54
C MET A 30 -6.84 -4.25 -10.86
N ILE A 31 -6.13 -3.17 -11.19
CA ILE A 31 -4.68 -3.19 -11.42
C ILE A 31 -3.93 -3.58 -10.15
N MET A 32 -4.31 -3.02 -8.99
CA MET A 32 -3.69 -3.34 -7.70
C MET A 32 -3.79 -4.84 -7.39
N ILE A 33 -4.97 -5.44 -7.57
CA ILE A 33 -5.17 -6.87 -7.35
C ILE A 33 -4.30 -7.70 -8.31
N TYR A 34 -4.23 -7.32 -9.58
CA TYR A 34 -3.38 -7.99 -10.57
C TYR A 34 -1.89 -7.93 -10.19
N LEU A 35 -1.39 -6.77 -9.75
CA LEU A 35 0.00 -6.60 -9.32
C LEU A 35 0.36 -7.49 -8.12
N ILE A 36 -0.54 -7.63 -7.15
CA ILE A 36 -0.33 -8.53 -6.00
C ILE A 36 -0.25 -9.98 -6.49
N MET A 37 -1.16 -10.42 -7.37
CA MET A 37 -1.11 -11.79 -7.91
C MET A 37 0.17 -12.05 -8.72
N GLU A 38 0.62 -11.09 -9.52
CA GLU A 38 1.81 -11.21 -10.35
C GLU A 38 3.10 -11.28 -9.53
N THR A 39 3.20 -10.49 -8.46
CA THR A 39 4.36 -10.55 -7.55
C THR A 39 4.47 -11.90 -6.84
N MET A 40 3.34 -12.49 -6.44
CA MET A 40 3.30 -13.83 -5.83
C MET A 40 3.71 -14.94 -6.82
N LYS A 41 3.31 -14.84 -8.10
CA LYS A 41 3.71 -15.81 -9.15
C LYS A 41 5.19 -15.71 -9.52
N SER A 42 5.71 -14.49 -9.71
CA SER A 42 7.06 -14.28 -10.25
C SER A 42 8.19 -14.50 -9.24
N LYS A 43 7.91 -14.54 -7.93
CA LYS A 43 8.86 -14.91 -6.85
C LYS A 43 10.23 -14.23 -6.95
N ARG A 44 10.27 -12.95 -7.31
CA ARG A 44 11.51 -12.17 -7.49
C ARG A 44 12.17 -11.95 -6.14
N LYS A 45 13.49 -12.16 -6.04
CA LYS A 45 14.27 -11.90 -4.83
C LYS A 45 14.64 -10.42 -4.72
N ASN A 46 14.59 -9.86 -3.52
CA ASN A 46 15.06 -8.49 -3.25
C ASN A 46 16.59 -8.45 -3.31
N ILE A 47 17.15 -7.50 -4.09
CA ILE A 47 18.61 -7.34 -4.25
C ILE A 47 19.18 -6.44 -3.15
N PHE A 48 18.41 -5.43 -2.71
CA PHE A 48 18.83 -4.46 -1.71
C PHE A 48 17.78 -4.33 -0.62
N ASN A 49 18.24 -4.27 0.64
CA ASN A 49 17.40 -3.98 1.80
C ASN A 49 17.52 -2.51 2.20
N ILE A 50 16.43 -1.98 2.75
CA ILE A 50 16.36 -0.61 3.28
C ILE A 50 17.30 -0.48 4.49
N LYS A 51 18.21 0.50 4.43
CA LYS A 51 19.10 0.85 5.55
C LYS A 51 18.39 1.81 6.49
N THR A 52 17.58 1.30 7.41
CA THR A 52 16.92 2.08 8.47
C THR A 52 17.33 1.61 9.85
N ASN A 53 17.17 2.47 10.85
CA ASN A 53 17.50 2.12 12.23
C ASN A 53 16.49 1.16 12.89
N ASN A 54 15.35 0.90 12.26
CA ASN A 54 14.35 -0.04 12.75
C ASN A 54 14.83 -1.48 12.53
N ASN A 55 14.66 -2.34 13.54
CA ASN A 55 15.14 -3.72 13.48
C ASN A 55 14.38 -4.59 12.47
N GLU A 56 13.11 -4.29 12.18
CA GLU A 56 12.30 -5.06 11.21
C GLU A 56 12.99 -5.18 9.84
N TRP A 57 13.63 -4.10 9.38
CA TRP A 57 14.30 -4.05 8.07
C TRP A 57 15.73 -4.62 8.09
N LYS A 58 16.26 -4.97 9.27
CA LYS A 58 17.57 -5.63 9.42
C LYS A 58 17.48 -7.15 9.31
N PHE A 59 16.30 -7.74 9.51
CA PHE A 59 16.10 -9.18 9.44
C PHE A 59 15.98 -9.68 7.99
N ASN A 60 16.04 -11.01 7.85
CA ASN A 60 15.80 -11.69 6.57
C ASN A 60 14.36 -11.50 6.09
N VAL A 61 14.16 -11.55 4.77
CA VAL A 61 12.86 -11.52 4.12
C VAL A 61 12.69 -12.83 3.33
N PRO A 62 11.79 -13.76 3.72
CA PRO A 62 10.91 -13.72 4.88
C PRO A 62 11.65 -13.90 6.22
N LEU A 63 11.01 -13.50 7.32
CA LEU A 63 11.54 -13.74 8.66
C LEU A 63 11.60 -15.24 8.97
N ILE A 64 12.60 -15.63 9.75
CA ILE A 64 12.73 -16.99 10.29
C ILE A 64 11.77 -17.13 11.49
N ASN A 65 11.30 -18.34 11.80
CA ASN A 65 10.35 -18.57 12.91
C ASN A 65 10.79 -17.99 14.26
N HIS A 66 12.09 -18.03 14.57
CA HIS A 66 12.66 -17.45 15.79
C HIS A 66 13.75 -16.44 15.41
N THR A 67 13.40 -15.16 15.31
CA THR A 67 14.33 -14.09 14.93
C THR A 67 15.06 -13.46 16.11
N ASN A 68 14.38 -13.29 17.24
CA ASN A 68 14.92 -12.61 18.42
C ASN A 68 15.32 -13.64 19.49
N MET A 69 16.30 -14.50 19.16
CA MET A 69 16.83 -15.44 20.16
C MET A 69 17.58 -14.72 21.29
N GLU A 70 18.12 -13.53 21.00
CA GLU A 70 18.85 -12.69 21.95
C GLU A 70 18.23 -11.29 22.02
N ASN A 71 18.38 -10.64 23.18
CA ASN A 71 17.94 -9.26 23.34
C ASN A 71 18.82 -8.31 22.54
N THR A 72 18.18 -7.36 21.87
CA THR A 72 18.88 -6.33 21.10
C THR A 72 19.59 -5.38 22.05
N PHE A 73 20.89 -5.18 21.85
CA PHE A 73 21.65 -4.21 22.63
C PHE A 73 21.14 -2.78 22.34
N LEU A 74 20.54 -2.16 23.35
CA LEU A 74 20.15 -0.75 23.32
C LEU A 74 21.31 0.05 23.91
N PHE A 75 22.04 0.76 23.05
CA PHE A 75 23.04 1.71 23.52
C PHE A 75 22.33 2.98 24.00
N ASN A 76 22.13 3.08 25.32
CA ASN A 76 21.66 4.31 25.93
C ASN A 76 22.86 5.23 26.17
N LYS A 77 23.01 6.24 25.32
CA LYS A 77 24.01 7.30 25.53
C LYS A 77 23.36 8.34 26.45
N ASN A 78 23.66 8.25 27.75
CA ASN A 78 23.45 9.38 28.65
C ASN A 78 24.34 10.55 28.22
#